data_AF-K8E663-F1
#
_entry.id   AF-K8E663-F1
#
_cell.length_a   1.000
_cell.length_b   1.000
_cell.length_c   1.000
_cell.angle_alpha   90.00
_cell.angle_beta   90.00
_cell.angle_gamma   90.00
#
_symmetry.space_group_name_H-M   'P 1'
#
loop_
_entity.id
_entity.type
_entity.pdbx_description
1 polymer ?
#
loop_
_entity_poly.entity_id
_entity_poly.type
_entity_poly.pdbx_seq_one_letter_code
_entity_poly.pdbx_strand_id
1 'polypeptide(L)'
;MKQKVAFWTMPLVLAGLFLFVLAGCGKSTETVKQGEMTTKYSTEIKKGVELPADYPKDKFPVYKDAYVMSVQTMDKSYILVCFSQNSIQEVAAFYKELLKDSQIISQTDRADEYTVMGVKDGYTYTFCVTKNSQQDKELKDFPTSLSVSLVPAPEGMAESLKEMSGSMPGGKK
;
A
#
# COMPACT_ATOMS: atom_id res chain seq x y z
N MET A 1 -4.85 -64.85 -37.19
CA MET A 1 -5.14 -64.95 -35.74
C MET A 1 -5.16 -63.54 -35.16
N LYS A 2 -6.25 -63.20 -34.45
CA LYS A 2 -6.39 -62.31 -33.25
C LYS A 2 -5.44 -61.09 -33.18
N GLN A 3 -5.88 -59.84 -33.02
CA GLN A 3 -6.77 -59.39 -31.95
C GLN A 3 -7.15 -57.91 -32.18
N LYS A 4 -8.44 -57.60 -31.97
CA LYS A 4 -8.99 -56.24 -31.93
C LYS A 4 -8.60 -55.57 -30.62
N VAL A 5 -8.23 -54.28 -30.66
CA VAL A 5 -8.30 -53.39 -29.50
C VAL A 5 -8.88 -52.06 -29.96
N ALA A 6 -10.13 -51.85 -29.58
CA ALA A 6 -10.85 -50.60 -29.71
C ALA A 6 -10.34 -49.65 -28.62
N PHE A 7 -9.73 -48.54 -29.03
CA PHE A 7 -9.32 -47.47 -28.14
C PHE A 7 -10.47 -46.44 -28.09
N TRP A 8 -11.23 -46.49 -27.02
CA TRP A 8 -12.36 -45.61 -26.74
C TRP A 8 -11.82 -44.28 -26.20
N THR A 9 -11.85 -43.22 -27.02
CA THR A 9 -11.41 -41.88 -26.63
C THR A 9 -12.51 -41.18 -25.82
N MET A 10 -12.34 -41.19 -24.50
CA MET A 10 -13.13 -40.40 -23.55
C MET A 10 -12.58 -38.95 -23.53
N PRO A 11 -13.40 -37.91 -23.73
CA PRO A 11 -12.92 -36.53 -23.69
C PRO A 11 -12.72 -36.08 -22.24
N LEU A 12 -11.46 -35.87 -21.86
CA LEU A 12 -11.07 -35.26 -20.59
C LEU A 12 -11.36 -33.76 -20.68
N VAL A 13 -12.41 -33.31 -20.00
CA VAL A 13 -12.75 -31.89 -19.81
C VAL A 13 -11.69 -31.29 -18.87
N LEU A 14 -10.61 -30.74 -19.43
CA LEU A 14 -9.68 -29.87 -18.70
C LEU A 14 -10.26 -28.44 -18.68
N ALA A 15 -11.14 -28.18 -17.73
CA ALA A 15 -11.45 -26.83 -17.29
C ALA A 15 -10.27 -26.32 -16.42
N GLY A 16 -9.20 -25.91 -17.07
CA GLY A 16 -7.99 -25.39 -16.44
C GLY A 16 -7.71 -23.96 -16.86
N LEU A 17 -8.30 -23.02 -16.11
CA LEU A 17 -7.85 -21.64 -15.90
C LEU A 17 -7.09 -20.98 -17.06
N PHE A 18 -7.85 -20.51 -18.06
CA PHE A 18 -7.34 -19.60 -19.08
C PHE A 18 -6.99 -18.25 -18.39
N LEU A 19 -5.73 -18.09 -17.98
CA LEU A 19 -5.14 -16.80 -17.64
C LEU A 19 -5.15 -15.96 -18.92
N PHE A 20 -6.23 -15.21 -19.14
CA PHE A 20 -6.33 -14.21 -20.18
C PHE A 20 -5.33 -13.09 -19.85
N VAL A 21 -4.08 -13.27 -20.27
CA VAL A 21 -3.14 -12.16 -20.44
C VAL A 21 -3.64 -11.38 -21.65
N LEU A 22 -4.42 -10.33 -21.40
CA LEU A 22 -4.72 -9.32 -22.41
C LEU A 22 -3.41 -8.60 -22.74
N ALA A 23 -2.68 -9.13 -23.71
CA ALA A 23 -1.59 -8.44 -24.39
C ALA A 23 -2.18 -7.27 -25.21
N GLY A 24 -2.43 -6.16 -24.53
CA GLY A 24 -2.85 -4.89 -25.12
C GLY A 24 -1.74 -3.86 -24.99
N CYS A 25 -1.19 -3.45 -26.14
CA CYS A 25 -0.42 -2.22 -26.42
C CYS A 25 0.16 -1.45 -25.22
N GLY A 26 1.49 -1.47 -25.04
CA GLY A 26 2.26 -0.35 -24.47
C GLY A 26 1.83 0.18 -23.10
N LYS A 27 1.24 -0.66 -22.23
CA LYS A 27 0.79 -0.22 -20.91
C LYS A 27 1.99 -0.18 -19.95
N SER A 28 2.34 1.01 -19.50
CA SER A 28 3.34 1.29 -18.47
C SER A 28 2.92 0.91 -17.04
N THR A 29 1.86 0.11 -16.93
CA THR A 29 1.27 -0.32 -15.66
C THR A 29 0.74 -1.73 -15.82
N GLU A 30 1.06 -2.58 -14.86
CA GLU A 30 0.57 -3.95 -14.79
C GLU A 30 -0.38 -4.10 -13.60
N THR A 31 -1.33 -5.02 -13.71
CA THR A 31 -2.30 -5.33 -12.66
C THR A 31 -2.30 -6.82 -12.41
N VAL A 32 -2.07 -7.20 -11.16
CA VAL A 32 -2.08 -8.58 -10.68
C VAL A 32 -3.21 -8.72 -9.67
N LYS A 33 -3.98 -9.80 -9.81
CA LYS A 33 -5.06 -10.15 -8.88
C LYS A 33 -4.71 -11.48 -8.21
N GLN A 34 -4.81 -11.53 -6.89
CA GLN A 34 -4.60 -12.73 -6.10
C GLN A 34 -5.72 -12.83 -5.06
N GLY A 35 -6.73 -13.63 -5.37
CA GLY A 35 -7.98 -13.63 -4.61
C GLY A 35 -8.67 -12.27 -4.70
N GLU A 36 -9.02 -11.70 -3.55
CA GLU A 36 -9.67 -10.38 -3.43
C GLU A 36 -8.66 -9.22 -3.48
N MET A 37 -7.36 -9.52 -3.34
CA MET A 37 -6.31 -8.51 -3.43
C MET A 37 -6.03 -8.13 -4.88
N THR A 38 -6.06 -6.84 -5.18
CA THR A 38 -5.64 -6.27 -6.46
C THR A 38 -4.41 -5.40 -6.25
N THR A 39 -3.32 -5.71 -6.96
CA THR A 39 -2.09 -4.94 -6.97
C THR A 39 -1.89 -4.33 -8.35
N LYS A 40 -1.73 -3.01 -8.39
CA LYS A 40 -1.31 -2.26 -9.58
C LYS A 40 0.11 -1.77 -9.35
N TYR A 41 1.00 -1.95 -10.31
CA TYR A 41 2.34 -1.39 -10.25
C TYR A 41 2.72 -0.78 -11.60
N SER A 42 3.57 0.23 -11.56
CA SER A 42 4.09 0.86 -12.75
C SER A 42 5.32 0.11 -13.23
N THR A 43 5.41 -0.09 -14.54
CA THR A 43 6.58 -0.63 -15.22
C THR A 43 7.47 0.47 -15.83
N GLU A 44 7.03 1.74 -15.75
CA GLU A 44 7.80 2.92 -16.18
C GLU A 44 7.80 4.01 -15.09
N ILE A 45 8.98 4.39 -14.60
CA ILE A 45 9.12 5.29 -13.45
C ILE A 45 8.54 6.70 -13.67
N LYS A 46 8.28 7.08 -14.93
CA LYS A 46 7.72 8.40 -15.25
C LYS A 46 6.19 8.45 -15.33
N LYS A 47 5.49 7.30 -15.32
CA LYS A 47 4.04 7.27 -15.54
C LYS A 47 3.20 6.93 -14.31
N GLY A 48 3.83 6.38 -13.27
CA GLY A 48 3.19 6.11 -11.98
C GLY A 48 2.00 5.17 -12.09
N VAL A 49 1.31 5.00 -10.97
CA VAL A 49 0.02 4.32 -10.89
C VAL A 49 -1.00 5.30 -10.36
N GLU A 50 -2.16 5.35 -11.01
CA GLU A 50 -3.30 6.11 -10.49
C GLU A 50 -3.86 5.46 -9.21
N LEU A 51 -4.19 6.30 -8.23
CA LEU A 51 -4.85 5.85 -7.01
C LEU A 51 -6.26 5.30 -7.33
N PRO A 52 -6.70 4.23 -6.63
CA PRO A 52 -8.07 3.75 -6.69
C PRO A 52 -9.09 4.87 -6.49
N ALA A 53 -10.24 4.77 -7.16
CA ALA A 53 -11.27 5.80 -7.12
C ALA A 53 -11.86 6.00 -5.70
N ASP A 54 -11.83 4.95 -4.89
CA ASP A 54 -12.32 4.89 -3.52
C ASP A 54 -11.24 5.20 -2.46
N TYR A 55 -10.00 5.46 -2.88
CA TYR A 55 -8.94 5.87 -1.94
C TYR A 55 -9.32 7.20 -1.25
N PRO A 56 -9.17 7.32 0.09
CA PRO A 56 -9.65 8.47 0.85
C PRO A 56 -8.71 9.70 0.73
N LYS A 57 -8.57 10.27 -0.48
CA LYS A 57 -7.64 11.37 -0.81
C LYS A 57 -7.80 12.61 0.07
N ASP A 58 -9.03 12.91 0.48
CA ASP A 58 -9.34 14.09 1.29
C ASP A 58 -8.85 13.96 2.74
N LYS A 59 -8.70 12.72 3.23
CA LYS A 59 -8.28 12.41 4.60
C LYS A 59 -6.79 12.04 4.67
N PHE A 60 -6.33 11.29 3.69
CA PHE A 60 -4.97 10.78 3.59
C PHE A 60 -4.38 11.11 2.21
N PRO A 61 -4.09 12.39 1.91
CA PRO A 61 -3.44 12.76 0.67
C PRO A 61 -2.05 12.11 0.54
N VAL A 62 -1.74 11.65 -0.67
CA VAL A 62 -0.35 11.29 -1.04
C VAL A 62 0.44 12.58 -1.23
N TYR A 63 1.72 12.57 -0.84
CA TYR A 63 2.60 13.72 -1.01
C TYR A 63 2.61 14.20 -2.48
N LYS A 64 2.43 15.51 -2.69
CA LYS A 64 2.09 16.15 -3.98
C LYS A 64 2.96 15.78 -5.20
N ASP A 65 4.24 15.50 -4.96
CA ASP A 65 5.22 15.19 -6.01
C ASP A 65 5.72 13.75 -5.92
N ALA A 66 5.02 12.89 -5.16
CA ALA A 66 5.41 11.50 -5.02
C ALA A 66 5.00 10.68 -6.25
N TYR A 67 5.97 10.00 -6.82
CA TYR A 67 5.77 8.96 -7.81
C TYR A 67 5.19 7.71 -7.12
N VAL A 68 3.95 7.35 -7.45
CA VAL A 68 3.30 6.14 -6.93
C VAL A 68 3.75 4.95 -7.77
N MET A 69 4.65 4.12 -7.24
CA MET A 69 5.16 2.94 -7.92
C MET A 69 4.16 1.79 -7.89
N SER A 70 3.49 1.58 -6.76
CA SER A 70 2.50 0.53 -6.63
C SER A 70 1.39 0.87 -5.65
N VAL A 71 0.22 0.30 -5.90
CA VAL A 71 -0.94 0.35 -5.03
C VAL A 71 -1.52 -1.06 -4.90
N GLN A 72 -1.65 -1.54 -3.67
CA GLN A 72 -2.36 -2.76 -3.33
C GLN A 72 -3.68 -2.40 -2.66
N THR A 73 -4.72 -3.15 -2.99
CA THR A 73 -6.09 -2.92 -2.53
C THR A 73 -6.74 -4.22 -2.12
N MET A 74 -7.41 -4.21 -0.96
CA MET A 74 -8.21 -5.32 -0.44
C MET A 74 -9.21 -4.77 0.57
N ASP A 75 -10.52 -4.93 0.35
CA ASP A 75 -11.58 -4.53 1.28
C ASP A 75 -11.42 -3.13 1.91
N LYS A 76 -11.30 -2.10 1.06
CA LYS A 76 -11.06 -0.69 1.48
C LYS A 76 -9.77 -0.48 2.28
N SER A 77 -8.86 -1.45 2.26
CA SER A 77 -7.49 -1.31 2.73
C SER A 77 -6.58 -0.99 1.55
N TYR A 78 -5.58 -0.14 1.80
CA TYR A 78 -4.69 0.39 0.78
C TYR A 78 -3.25 0.31 1.26
N ILE A 79 -2.36 -0.23 0.43
CA ILE A 79 -0.91 -0.16 0.64
C ILE A 79 -0.28 0.49 -0.57
N LEU A 80 0.35 1.64 -0.38
CA LEU A 80 1.01 2.40 -1.43
C LEU A 80 2.51 2.36 -1.21
N VAL A 81 3.27 2.17 -2.28
CA VAL A 81 4.72 2.39 -2.31
C VAL A 81 4.99 3.54 -3.25
N CYS A 82 5.62 4.59 -2.72
CA CYS A 82 5.88 5.83 -3.42
C CYS A 82 7.33 6.28 -3.26
N PHE A 83 7.78 7.12 -4.19
CA PHE A 83 9.10 7.74 -4.15
C PHE A 83 8.98 9.24 -4.35
N SER A 84 9.85 10.02 -3.74
CA SER A 84 9.87 11.47 -3.86
C SER A 84 11.27 11.98 -4.16
N GLN A 85 11.34 13.03 -4.99
CA GLN A 85 12.57 13.80 -5.22
C GLN A 85 12.91 14.72 -4.04
N ASN A 86 11.93 14.98 -3.18
CA ASN A 86 12.12 15.81 -1.98
C ASN A 86 12.82 15.04 -0.86
N SER A 87 13.37 15.80 0.09
CA SER A 87 14.05 15.24 1.26
C SER A 87 13.10 14.49 2.20
N ILE A 88 13.67 13.57 2.98
CA ILE A 88 12.93 12.83 4.03
C ILE A 88 12.26 13.81 4.99
N GLN A 89 12.95 14.89 5.36
CA GLN A 89 12.45 15.87 6.33
C GLN A 89 11.25 16.65 5.78
N GLU A 90 11.27 17.00 4.49
CA GLU A 90 10.16 17.70 3.83
C GLU A 90 8.91 16.80 3.75
N VAL A 91 9.08 15.55 3.32
CA VAL A 91 7.99 14.58 3.22
C VAL A 91 7.46 14.23 4.62
N ALA A 92 8.34 14.05 5.61
CA ALA A 92 7.95 13.79 7.00
C ALA A 92 7.19 14.97 7.62
N ALA A 93 7.62 16.22 7.37
CA ALA A 93 6.94 17.41 7.88
C ALA A 93 5.49 17.50 7.39
N PHE A 94 5.24 17.17 6.12
CA PHE A 94 3.89 17.07 5.58
C PHE A 94 3.01 16.08 6.36
N TYR A 95 3.52 14.87 6.62
CA TYR A 95 2.75 13.86 7.35
C TYR A 95 2.62 14.16 8.85
N LYS A 96 3.61 14.81 9.47
CA LYS A 96 3.51 15.29 10.86
C LYS A 96 2.36 16.30 11.01
N GLU A 97 2.26 17.25 10.09
CA GLU A 97 1.19 18.24 10.10
C GLU A 97 -0.18 17.60 9.81
N LEU A 98 -0.27 16.73 8.81
CA LEU A 98 -1.51 16.01 8.47
C LEU A 98 -2.07 15.20 9.65
N LEU A 99 -1.18 14.64 10.47
CA LEU A 99 -1.52 13.70 11.53
C LEU A 99 -1.47 14.31 12.93
N LYS A 100 -1.29 15.63 13.08
CA LYS A 100 -1.15 16.28 14.40
C LYS A 100 -2.35 16.06 15.34
N ASP A 101 -3.55 15.91 14.78
CA ASP A 101 -4.80 15.71 15.51
C ASP A 101 -5.23 14.23 15.54
N SER A 102 -4.35 13.32 15.11
CA SER A 102 -4.61 11.88 15.12
C SER A 102 -4.32 11.26 16.49
N GLN A 103 -4.87 10.07 16.70
CA GLN A 103 -4.51 9.25 17.85
C GLN A 103 -3.29 8.40 17.51
N ILE A 104 -2.11 8.88 17.88
CA ILE A 104 -0.84 8.19 17.64
C ILE A 104 -0.71 6.99 18.59
N ILE A 105 -0.47 5.81 18.04
CA ILE A 105 -0.17 4.58 18.78
C ILE A 105 1.35 4.41 18.95
N SER A 106 2.11 4.70 17.89
CA SER A 106 3.57 4.61 17.90
C SER A 106 4.18 5.59 16.91
N GLN A 107 5.34 6.14 17.26
CA GLN A 107 6.09 7.05 16.41
C GLN A 107 7.60 6.87 16.59
N THR A 108 8.30 6.81 15.47
CA THR A 108 9.75 6.93 15.36
C THR A 108 10.05 8.18 14.54
N ASP A 109 10.87 9.07 15.09
CA ASP A 109 11.30 10.31 14.42
C ASP A 109 12.82 10.44 14.54
N ARG A 110 13.51 10.20 13.44
CA ARG A 110 14.97 10.24 13.30
C ARG A 110 15.34 11.06 12.08
N ALA A 111 16.63 11.36 11.95
CA ALA A 111 17.12 12.17 10.83
C ALA A 111 16.87 11.52 9.46
N ASP A 112 16.88 10.19 9.38
CA ASP A 112 16.78 9.38 8.17
C ASP A 112 15.51 8.52 8.08
N GLU A 113 14.62 8.63 9.07
CA GLU A 113 13.39 7.86 9.17
C GLU A 113 12.32 8.65 9.91
N TYR A 114 11.11 8.64 9.37
CA TYR A 114 9.90 8.99 10.10
C TYR A 114 8.86 7.90 9.90
N THR A 115 8.51 7.20 10.97
CA THR A 115 7.49 6.16 10.98
C THR A 115 6.43 6.52 12.00
N VAL A 116 5.17 6.56 11.61
CA VAL A 116 4.05 6.86 12.52
C VAL A 116 2.89 5.93 12.26
N MET A 117 2.32 5.39 13.33
CA MET A 117 1.15 4.53 13.33
C MET A 117 0.11 5.10 14.28
N GLY A 118 -1.15 5.10 13.86
CA GLY A 118 -2.23 5.64 14.67
C GLY A 118 -3.60 5.37 14.09
N VAL A 119 -4.60 6.03 14.67
CA VAL A 119 -5.99 5.98 14.22
C VAL A 119 -6.46 7.38 13.88
N LYS A 120 -7.06 7.54 12.69
CA LYS A 120 -7.66 8.80 12.22
C LYS A 120 -8.75 8.53 11.20
N ASP A 121 -9.86 9.27 11.29
CA ASP A 121 -10.95 9.31 10.32
C ASP A 121 -11.53 7.94 9.87
N GLY A 122 -11.54 6.97 10.80
CA GLY A 122 -12.05 5.61 10.58
C GLY A 122 -11.01 4.61 10.06
N TYR A 123 -9.73 4.98 10.03
CA TYR A 123 -8.63 4.13 9.57
C TYR A 123 -7.56 3.98 10.65
N THR A 124 -7.03 2.77 10.78
CA THR A 124 -5.69 2.55 11.29
C THR A 124 -4.72 2.83 10.17
N TYR A 125 -3.79 3.75 10.39
CA TYR A 125 -2.81 4.15 9.39
C TYR A 125 -1.40 3.77 9.84
N THR A 126 -0.51 3.59 8.86
CA THR A 126 0.94 3.61 9.06
C THR A 126 1.58 4.38 7.91
N PHE A 127 2.37 5.39 8.25
CA PHE A 127 3.23 6.11 7.30
C PHE A 127 4.67 5.80 7.64
N CYS A 128 5.46 5.46 6.63
CA CYS A 128 6.91 5.27 6.77
C CYS A 128 7.62 6.06 5.68
N VAL A 129 8.40 7.05 6.09
CA VAL A 129 9.24 7.90 5.23
C VAL A 129 10.68 7.56 5.56
N THR A 130 11.42 7.03 4.60
CA THR A 130 12.79 6.56 4.79
C THR A 130 13.67 6.97 3.62
N LYS A 131 14.97 6.84 3.82
CA LYS A 131 15.92 6.88 2.71
C LYS A 131 15.59 5.81 1.68
N ASN A 132 15.53 6.20 0.41
CA ASN A 132 15.41 5.24 -0.66
C ASN A 132 16.69 4.37 -0.72
N SER A 133 16.52 3.06 -0.57
CA SER A 133 17.59 2.06 -0.69
C SER A 133 17.47 1.21 -1.96
N GLN A 134 16.58 1.57 -2.88
CA GLN A 134 16.37 0.81 -4.11
C GLN A 134 17.60 0.89 -5.03
N GLN A 135 17.96 -0.26 -5.60
CA GLN A 135 19.12 -0.38 -6.49
C GLN A 135 18.80 -0.08 -7.95
N ASP A 136 17.51 0.07 -8.28
CA ASP A 136 17.07 0.45 -9.61
C ASP A 136 17.70 1.79 -10.01
N LYS A 137 18.35 1.80 -11.18
CA LYS A 137 19.03 2.99 -11.71
C LYS A 137 18.05 4.13 -11.93
N GLU A 138 16.81 3.84 -12.26
CA GLU A 138 15.77 4.84 -12.52
C GLU A 138 15.19 5.44 -11.23
N LEU A 139 15.35 4.77 -10.08
CA LEU A 139 14.93 5.27 -8.76
C LEU A 139 16.02 6.05 -8.02
N LYS A 140 17.24 6.12 -8.55
CA LYS A 140 18.38 6.76 -7.87
C LYS A 140 18.18 8.26 -7.63
N ASP A 141 17.40 8.90 -8.49
CA ASP A 141 17.11 10.33 -8.40
C ASP A 141 16.01 10.65 -7.37
N PHE A 142 15.43 9.62 -6.75
CA PHE A 142 14.46 9.76 -5.66
C PHE A 142 15.14 9.43 -4.34
N PRO A 143 15.61 10.41 -3.55
CA PRO A 143 16.28 10.16 -2.28
C PRO A 143 15.35 9.58 -1.20
N THR A 144 14.03 9.73 -1.35
CA THR A 144 13.04 9.38 -0.33
C THR A 144 12.09 8.31 -0.82
N SER A 145 11.89 7.29 0.02
CA SER A 145 10.84 6.27 -0.12
C SER A 145 9.73 6.55 0.89
N LEU A 146 8.48 6.40 0.46
CA LEU A 146 7.28 6.56 1.27
C LEU A 146 6.42 5.30 1.14
N SER A 147 6.03 4.73 2.28
CA SER A 147 4.99 3.69 2.34
C SER A 147 3.80 4.22 3.11
N VAL A 148 2.60 3.99 2.58
CA VAL A 148 1.33 4.33 3.22
C VAL A 148 0.49 3.07 3.33
N SER A 149 0.14 2.69 4.55
CA SER A 149 -0.81 1.61 4.83
C SER A 149 -2.05 2.20 5.50
N LEU A 150 -3.22 1.93 4.93
CA LEU A 150 -4.52 2.30 5.49
C LEU A 150 -5.37 1.05 5.59
N VAL A 151 -5.90 0.78 6.78
CA VAL A 151 -6.81 -0.32 7.04
C VAL A 151 -8.03 0.25 7.79
N PRO A 152 -9.27 -0.09 7.41
CA PRO A 152 -10.44 0.33 8.18
C PRO A 152 -10.27 -0.05 9.66
N ALA A 153 -10.44 0.93 10.54
CA ALA A 153 -10.35 0.70 11.96
C ALA A 153 -11.57 -0.12 12.42
N PRO A 154 -11.40 -1.14 13.29
CA PRO A 154 -12.52 -1.76 13.98
C PRO A 154 -13.33 -0.72 14.75
N GLU A 155 -14.65 -0.90 14.79
CA GLU A 155 -15.53 -0.06 15.61
C GLU A 155 -15.07 -0.06 17.07
N GLY A 156 -15.08 1.10 17.73
CA GLY A 156 -14.67 1.24 19.13
C GLY A 156 -13.16 1.29 19.38
N MET A 157 -12.31 1.13 18.36
CA MET A 157 -10.84 1.15 18.54
C MET A 157 -10.33 2.49 19.05
N ALA A 158 -10.86 3.60 18.54
CA ALA A 158 -10.42 4.94 18.94
C ALA A 158 -10.79 5.24 20.40
N GLU A 159 -11.99 4.84 20.81
CA GLU A 159 -12.50 4.94 22.18
C GLU A 159 -11.63 4.10 23.13
N SER A 160 -11.37 2.84 22.79
CA SER A 160 -10.53 1.93 23.58
C SER A 160 -9.13 2.51 23.81
N LEU A 161 -8.51 3.08 22.77
CA LEU A 161 -7.19 3.70 22.88
C LEU A 161 -7.21 4.98 23.74
N LYS A 162 -8.33 5.73 23.77
CA LYS A 162 -8.48 6.93 24.63
C LYS A 162 -8.60 6.53 26.09
N GLU A 163 -9.34 5.46 26.39
CA GLU A 163 -9.44 4.93 27.74
C GLU A 163 -8.08 4.43 28.24
N MET A 164 -7.32 3.73 27.40
CA MET A 164 -5.98 3.26 27.74
C MET A 164 -5.00 4.41 28.01
N SER A 165 -5.04 5.50 27.24
CA SER A 165 -4.16 6.66 27.48
C SER A 165 -4.57 7.46 28.72
N GLY A 166 -5.86 7.52 29.04
CA GLY A 166 -6.38 8.18 30.25
C GLY A 166 -6.21 7.37 31.55
N SER A 167 -5.97 6.07 31.44
CA SER A 167 -5.90 5.15 32.59
C SER A 167 -4.52 5.04 33.23
N MET A 168 -3.51 5.81 32.79
CA MET A 168 -2.23 5.86 33.53
C MET A 168 -2.50 6.46 34.92
N PRO A 169 -2.44 5.68 36.01
CA PRO A 169 -2.60 6.22 37.35
C PRO A 169 -1.43 7.18 37.53
N GLY A 170 -1.74 8.44 37.80
CA GLY A 170 -0.74 9.45 38.12
C GLY A 170 0.22 8.86 39.16
N GLY A 171 1.45 8.62 38.73
CA GLY A 171 2.55 8.24 39.60
C GLY A 171 2.79 9.40 40.57
N LYS A 172 2.06 9.40 41.69
CA LYS A 172 2.52 10.10 42.88
C LYS A 172 3.75 9.34 43.37
N LYS A 173 4.92 9.94 43.19
CA LYS A 173 5.90 10.16 44.26
C LYS A 173 6.99 11.11 43.78
#